data_AF-A0A850QF34-F1
#
_entry.id   AF-A0A850QF34-F1
#
_cell.length_a   1.000
_cell.length_b   1.000
_cell.length_c   1.000
_cell.angle_alpha   90.00
_cell.angle_beta   90.00
_cell.angle_gamma   90.00
#
_symmetry.space_group_name_H-M   'P 1'
#
loop_
_entity.id
_entity.type
_entity.pdbx_description
1 polymer ?
#
loop_
_entity_poly.entity_id
_entity_poly.type
_entity_poly.pdbx_seq_one_letter_code
_entity_poly.pdbx_strand_id
1 'polypeptide(L)'
;MPLLSITVDETVWQNRKDDMTSALPKIREMLCNKLDVGQEFASLTLTPVFGLTDQTKVNGDLRVLGKESRGPEVLQDVATTLQTMLSEAAADHASVRITTMDPAKYMAKR
;
A
#
# COMPACT_ATOMS: atom_id res chain seq x y z
N MET A 1 -8.34 -5.13 8.11
CA MET A 1 -8.66 -5.17 6.68
C MET A 1 -7.92 -4.02 5.98
N PRO A 2 -6.65 -4.23 5.59
CA PRO A 2 -5.91 -3.28 4.78
C PRO A 2 -6.35 -3.38 3.32
N LEU A 3 -6.69 -2.25 2.72
CA LEU A 3 -6.96 -2.11 1.30
C LEU A 3 -5.87 -1.20 0.73
N LEU A 4 -4.90 -1.79 0.02
CA LEU A 4 -3.82 -1.05 -0.60
C LEU A 4 -4.03 -0.95 -2.10
N SER A 5 -4.16 0.28 -2.59
CA SER A 5 -4.11 0.58 -4.03
C SER A 5 -2.75 1.13 -4.37
N ILE A 6 -2.03 0.48 -5.30
CA ILE A 6 -0.74 0.96 -5.80
C ILE A 6 -0.93 1.44 -7.23
N THR A 7 -0.65 2.71 -7.48
CA THR A 7 -0.55 3.25 -8.84
C THR A 7 0.91 3.43 -9.21
N VAL A 8 1.25 3.03 -10.43
CA VAL A 8 2.61 3.09 -10.98
C VAL A 8 2.53 3.79 -12.32
N ASP A 9 3.30 4.85 -12.50
CA ASP A 9 3.48 5.52 -13.78
C ASP A 9 3.86 4.50 -14.87
N GLU A 10 3.54 4.77 -16.13
CA GLU A 10 3.81 3.83 -17.21
C GLU A 10 5.33 3.58 -17.36
N THR A 11 6.20 4.58 -17.07
CA THR A 11 7.64 4.51 -17.39
C THR A 11 8.34 3.50 -16.48
N VAL A 12 8.34 3.78 -15.16
CA VAL A 12 7.66 2.93 -14.18
C VAL A 12 7.46 1.45 -14.54
N TRP A 13 6.20 1.19 -14.87
CA TRP A 13 5.64 -0.10 -15.17
C TRP A 13 6.38 -0.87 -16.26
N GLN A 14 6.73 -0.22 -17.37
CA GLN A 14 7.42 -0.87 -18.49
C GLN A 14 8.76 -1.50 -18.07
N ASN A 15 9.46 -0.87 -17.12
CA ASN A 15 10.79 -1.32 -16.69
C ASN A 15 10.75 -2.23 -15.44
N ARG A 16 9.73 -2.11 -14.59
CA ARG A 16 9.75 -2.66 -13.22
C ARG A 16 8.53 -3.52 -12.87
N LYS A 17 7.63 -3.81 -13.81
CA LYS A 17 6.41 -4.61 -13.58
C LYS A 17 6.69 -5.91 -12.80
N ASP A 18 7.70 -6.67 -13.19
CA ASP A 18 7.96 -7.98 -12.59
C ASP A 18 8.44 -7.86 -11.15
N ASP A 19 9.32 -6.89 -10.86
CA ASP A 19 9.78 -6.59 -9.51
C ASP A 19 8.65 -6.08 -8.63
N MET A 20 7.83 -5.15 -9.14
CA MET A 20 6.65 -4.62 -8.44
C MET A 20 5.62 -5.72 -8.14
N THR A 21 5.36 -6.61 -9.09
CA THR A 21 4.43 -7.73 -8.91
C THR A 21 4.98 -8.75 -7.91
N SER A 22 6.28 -9.05 -7.98
CA SER A 22 6.95 -9.99 -7.09
C SER A 22 7.06 -9.47 -5.65
N ALA A 23 6.98 -8.15 -5.44
CA ALA A 23 6.95 -7.56 -4.11
C ALA A 23 5.60 -7.74 -3.38
N LEU A 24 4.49 -7.92 -4.11
CA LEU A 24 3.13 -7.93 -3.53
C LEU A 24 2.93 -8.96 -2.41
N PRO A 25 3.40 -10.23 -2.52
CA PRO A 25 3.25 -11.20 -1.43
C PRO A 25 3.93 -10.75 -0.15
N LYS A 26 5.15 -10.21 -0.24
CA LYS A 26 5.92 -9.71 0.91
C LYS A 26 5.27 -8.46 1.52
N ILE A 27 4.75 -7.56 0.69
CA ILE A 27 4.00 -6.38 1.15
C ILE A 27 2.75 -6.82 1.91
N ARG A 28 2.01 -7.80 1.38
CA ARG A 28 0.83 -8.34 2.04
C ARG A 28 1.18 -8.94 3.39
N GLU A 29 2.21 -9.77 3.46
CA GLU A 29 2.70 -10.36 4.71
C GLU A 29 3.07 -9.28 5.74
N MET A 30 3.85 -8.28 5.33
CA MET A 30 4.25 -7.15 6.16
C MET A 30 3.02 -6.41 6.73
N LEU A 31 2.04 -6.08 5.88
CA LEU A 31 0.82 -5.41 6.31
C LEU A 31 0.01 -6.26 7.28
N CYS A 32 -0.08 -7.57 7.03
CA CYS A 32 -0.82 -8.49 7.90
C CYS A 32 -0.19 -8.59 9.28
N ASN A 33 1.14 -8.69 9.34
CA ASN A 33 1.90 -8.79 10.57
C ASN A 33 1.83 -7.47 11.38
N LYS A 34 2.11 -6.32 10.76
CA LYS A 34 2.11 -5.02 11.46
C LYS A 34 0.71 -4.56 11.88
N LEU A 35 -0.34 -4.93 11.13
CA LEU A 35 -1.72 -4.52 11.43
C LEU A 35 -2.52 -5.57 12.20
N ASP A 36 -1.93 -6.72 12.54
CA ASP A 36 -2.59 -7.82 13.25
C ASP A 36 -3.91 -8.22 12.54
N VAL A 37 -3.79 -8.74 11.32
CA VAL A 37 -4.91 -9.24 10.51
C VAL A 37 -4.53 -10.51 9.76
N GLY A 38 -5.53 -11.38 9.51
CA GLY A 38 -5.36 -12.52 8.60
C GLY A 38 -5.14 -12.08 7.16
N GLN A 39 -4.41 -12.89 6.39
CA GLN A 39 -4.06 -12.58 5.00
C GLN A 39 -5.31 -12.35 4.13
N GLU A 40 -6.37 -13.12 4.33
CA GLU A 40 -7.66 -13.01 3.64
C GLU A 40 -8.38 -11.66 3.84
N PHE A 41 -7.94 -10.84 4.80
CA PHE A 41 -8.44 -9.49 5.02
C PHE A 41 -7.63 -8.41 4.31
N ALA A 42 -6.49 -8.76 3.72
CA ALA A 42 -5.63 -7.84 2.99
C ALA A 42 -5.89 -7.94 1.48
N SER A 43 -6.31 -6.82 0.89
CA SER A 43 -6.52 -6.67 -0.55
C SER A 43 -5.51 -5.66 -1.10
N LEU A 44 -4.75 -6.09 -2.10
CA LEU A 44 -3.71 -5.30 -2.75
C LEU A 44 -4.01 -5.24 -4.24
N THR A 45 -3.94 -4.06 -4.84
CA THR A 45 -4.02 -3.87 -6.29
C THR A 45 -2.82 -3.08 -6.79
N LEU A 46 -2.42 -3.35 -8.03
CA LEU A 46 -1.30 -2.72 -8.70
C LEU A 46 -1.74 -2.33 -10.11
N THR A 47 -1.74 -1.02 -10.40
CA THR A 47 -2.34 -0.48 -11.64
C THR A 47 -1.38 0.49 -12.32
N PRO A 48 -1.06 0.30 -13.62
CA PRO A 48 -0.33 1.29 -14.39
C PRO A 48 -1.19 2.52 -14.68
N VAL A 49 -0.60 3.71 -14.61
CA VAL A 49 -1.27 5.00 -14.87
C VAL A 49 -0.41 5.88 -15.76
N PHE A 50 -1.03 6.87 -16.40
CA PHE A 50 -0.35 7.91 -17.17
C PHE A 50 -0.55 9.24 -16.46
N GLY A 51 0.53 10.02 -16.29
CA GLY A 51 0.45 11.29 -15.58
C GLY A 51 1.52 12.29 -15.96
N LEU A 52 1.67 13.33 -15.14
CA LEU A 52 2.65 14.39 -15.37
C LEU A 52 4.07 13.89 -15.11
N THR A 53 5.05 14.46 -15.80
CA THR A 53 6.45 14.01 -15.70
C THR A 53 7.14 14.46 -14.41
N ASP A 54 6.59 15.45 -13.71
CA ASP A 54 7.14 16.06 -12.49
C ASP A 54 6.45 15.60 -11.19
N GLN A 55 5.47 14.70 -11.28
CA GLN A 55 4.79 14.13 -10.11
C GLN A 55 5.46 12.84 -9.62
N THR A 56 5.14 12.41 -8.40
CA THR A 56 5.59 11.10 -7.90
C THR A 56 5.02 9.96 -8.75
N LYS A 57 5.91 9.10 -9.24
CA LYS A 57 5.58 8.02 -10.17
C LYS A 57 4.96 6.79 -9.52
N VAL A 58 5.20 6.57 -8.23
CA VAL A 58 4.64 5.43 -7.50
C VAL A 58 3.90 5.91 -6.26
N ASN A 59 2.63 5.55 -6.14
CA ASN A 59 1.80 5.94 -5.02
C ASN A 59 1.14 4.71 -4.40
N GLY A 60 1.26 4.57 -3.08
CA GLY A 60 0.54 3.57 -2.28
C GLY A 60 -0.53 4.25 -1.42
N ASP A 61 -1.80 4.01 -1.75
CA ASP A 61 -2.94 4.47 -0.96
C ASP A 61 -3.46 3.31 -0.11
N LEU A 62 -3.12 3.32 1.18
CA LEU A 62 -3.52 2.31 2.15
C LEU A 62 -4.72 2.79 2.97
N ARG A 63 -5.83 2.05 2.90
CA ARG A 63 -6.98 2.25 3.79
C ARG A 63 -7.03 1.14 4.82
N VAL A 64 -7.15 1.52 6.09
CA VAL A 64 -7.21 0.59 7.21
C VAL A 64 -8.44 0.85 8.06
N LEU A 65 -9.09 -0.20 8.55
CA LEU A 65 -10.15 -0.04 9.54
C LEU A 65 -9.54 0.39 10.88
N GLY A 66 -10.05 1.46 11.47
CA GLY A 66 -9.65 1.93 12.79
C GLY A 66 -9.83 0.85 13.85
N LYS A 67 -8.82 0.69 14.71
CA LYS A 67 -8.81 -0.19 15.90
C LYS A 67 -7.87 0.48 16.90
N GLU A 68 -8.24 0.52 18.18
CA GLU A 68 -7.41 1.19 19.22
C GLU A 68 -5.97 0.65 19.25
N SER A 69 -5.78 -0.64 18.97
CA SER A 69 -4.46 -1.27 18.89
C SER A 69 -3.59 -0.81 17.72
N ARG A 70 -4.12 0.01 16.79
CA ARG A 70 -3.39 0.56 15.62
C ARG A 70 -3.20 2.06 15.81
N GLY A 71 -2.47 2.41 16.85
CA GLY A 71 -2.16 3.80 17.17
C GLY A 71 -1.26 4.48 16.13
N PRO A 72 -1.02 5.80 16.26
CA PRO A 72 -0.22 6.58 15.32
C PRO A 72 1.17 6.00 15.04
N GLU A 73 1.84 5.45 16.06
CA GLU A 73 3.18 4.85 15.91
C GLU A 73 3.18 3.63 14.98
N VAL A 74 2.19 2.74 15.13
CA VAL A 74 2.04 1.56 14.26
C VAL A 74 1.77 1.99 12.83
N LEU A 75 0.91 2.99 12.62
CA LEU A 75 0.61 3.48 11.28
C LEU A 75 1.80 4.20 10.64
N GLN A 76 2.60 4.92 11.44
CA GLN A 76 3.83 5.55 10.97
C GLN A 76 4.87 4.51 10.53
N ASP A 77 5.07 3.47 11.33
CA ASP A 77 5.97 2.35 11.00
C ASP A 77 5.50 1.59 9.74
N VAL A 78 4.19 1.36 9.60
CA VAL A 78 3.59 0.81 8.38
C VAL A 78 3.85 1.71 7.18
N ALA A 79 3.63 3.03 7.30
CA ALA A 79 3.86 3.97 6.21
C ALA A 79 5.31 3.96 5.73
N THR A 80 6.26 4.04 6.68
CA THR A 80 7.69 4.01 6.39
C THR A 80 8.09 2.69 5.73
N THR A 81 7.70 1.56 6.31
CA THR A 81 8.05 0.24 5.76
C THR A 81 7.47 0.04 4.36
N LEU A 82 6.20 0.41 4.16
CA LEU A 82 5.55 0.30 2.86
C LEU A 82 6.22 1.20 1.82
N GLN A 83 6.58 2.44 2.19
CA GLN A 83 7.28 3.36 1.31
C GLN A 83 8.63 2.78 0.86
N THR A 84 9.41 2.22 1.79
CA THR A 84 10.70 1.59 1.47
C THR A 84 10.51 0.45 0.49
N MET A 85 9.61 -0.49 0.77
CA MET A 85 9.37 -1.65 -0.10
C MET A 85 8.91 -1.26 -1.50
N LEU A 86 8.01 -0.28 -1.61
CA LEU A 86 7.56 0.22 -2.90
C LEU A 86 8.67 0.95 -3.65
N SER A 87 9.49 1.73 -2.95
CA SER A 87 10.58 2.48 -3.57
C SER A 87 11.67 1.56 -4.11
N GLU A 88 12.01 0.50 -3.36
CA GLU A 88 12.96 -0.53 -3.78
C GLU A 88 12.47 -1.29 -5.02
N ALA A 89 11.21 -1.73 -5.01
CA ALA A 89 10.64 -2.45 -6.15
C ALA A 89 10.57 -1.55 -7.40
N ALA A 90 10.19 -0.29 -7.22
CA ALA A 90 10.08 0.69 -8.29
C ALA A 90 11.42 1.22 -8.80
N ALA A 91 12.50 1.07 -8.02
CA ALA A 91 13.75 1.82 -8.22
C ALA A 91 13.52 3.34 -8.39
N ASP A 92 12.50 3.87 -7.71
CA ASP A 92 12.08 5.27 -7.74
C ASP A 92 11.44 5.61 -6.38
N HIS A 93 11.33 6.89 -6.04
CA HIS A 93 10.69 7.32 -4.82
C HIS A 93 9.18 7.03 -4.86
N ALA A 94 8.68 6.25 -3.91
CA ALA A 94 7.26 6.06 -3.70
C ALA A 94 6.70 7.05 -2.68
N SER A 95 5.47 7.52 -2.88
CA SER A 95 4.67 8.17 -1.84
C SER A 95 3.68 7.18 -1.23
N VAL A 96 3.40 7.32 0.07
CA VAL A 96 2.42 6.50 0.77
C VAL A 96 1.47 7.40 1.54
N ARG A 97 0.17 7.10 1.46
CA ARG A 97 -0.87 7.74 2.25
C ARG A 97 -1.66 6.67 3.00
N ILE A 98 -1.98 6.94 4.25
CA ILE A 98 -2.81 6.07 5.07
C ILE A 98 -4.10 6.79 5.43
N THR A 99 -5.24 6.15 5.19
CA THR A 99 -6.55 6.59 5.67
C THR A 99 -7.12 5.59 6.66
N THR A 100 -7.38 6.06 7.87
CA THR A 100 -8.08 5.28 8.89
C THR A 100 -9.59 5.43 8.71
N MET A 101 -10.27 4.33 8.46
CA MET A 101 -11.72 4.27 8.27
C MET A 101 -12.42 4.11 9.62
N ASP A 102 -13.51 4.84 9.81
CA ASP A 102 -14.36 4.75 10.99
C ASP A 102 -15.13 3.41 11.00
N PRO A 103 -14.88 2.51 11.98
CA PRO A 103 -15.56 1.22 12.03
C PRO A 103 -17.07 1.32 12.20
N ALA A 104 -17.60 2.40 12.78
CA ALA A 104 -19.04 2.59 12.94
C ALA A 104 -19.74 2.98 11.63
N LYS A 105 -18.99 3.48 10.65
CA LYS A 105 -19.51 3.92 9.33
C LYS A 105 -19.07 3.03 8.18
N TYR A 106 -18.15 2.11 8.44
CA TYR A 106 -17.59 1.24 7.43
C TYR A 106 -18.44 -0.03 7.26
N MET A 107 -19.06 -0.18 6.09
CA MET A 107 -19.78 -1.39 5.72
C MET A 107 -18.97 -2.20 4.72
N ALA A 108 -18.74 -3.48 5.02
CA ALA A 108 -18.24 -4.45 4.07
C ALA A 108 -19.09 -5.71 4.14
N LYS A 109 -19.41 -6.27 2.98
CA LYS A 109 -20.05 -7.58 2.85
C LYS A 109 -19.08 -8.48 2.10
N ARG A 110 -18.81 -9.66 2.67
CA ARG A 110 -18.00 -10.69 2.03
C ARG A 110 -18.90 -11.63 1.24
#